data_AF-A0A2V6I447-F1
#
_entry.id   AF-A0A2V6I447-F1
#
_cell.length_a   1.000
_cell.length_b   1.000
_cell.length_c   1.000
_cell.angle_alpha   90.00
_cell.angle_beta   90.00
_cell.angle_gamma   90.00
#
_symmetry.space_group_name_H-M   'P 1'
#
loop_
_entity.id
_entity.type
_entity.pdbx_description
1 polymer ?
#
loop_
_entity_poly.entity_id
_entity_poly.type
_entity_poly.pdbx_seq_one_letter_code
_entity_poly.pdbx_strand_id
1 'polypeptide(L)' 'MTIEGLGKKFQDARLARGLTLDEAARLTKIRPLRLAEIEVDDFSQFPSLAYAKGFLQIYGKFL' A
#
# COMPACT_ATOMS: atom_id res chain seq x y z
N MET A 1 1.03 23.01 -7.42
CA MET A 1 0.43 21.66 -7.42
C MET A 1 1.42 20.71 -6.79
N THR A 2 1.17 20.28 -5.56
CA THR A 2 1.95 19.22 -4.91
C THR A 2 1.62 17.92 -5.63
N ILE A 3 2.64 17.22 -6.14
CA ILE A 3 2.44 15.88 -6.70
C ILE A 3 2.07 14.97 -5.51
N GLU A 4 0.84 14.46 -5.49
CA GLU A 4 0.43 13.48 -4.49
C GLU A 4 1.27 12.19 -4.65
N GLY A 5 1.84 11.73 -3.53
CA GLY A 5 2.61 10.49 -3.45
C GLY A 5 1.78 9.26 -3.83
N LEU A 6 2.45 8.20 -4.26
CA LEU A 6 1.79 6.95 -4.67
C LEU A 6 1.06 6.32 -3.48
N GLY A 7 1.66 6.36 -2.29
CA GLY A 7 1.06 5.86 -1.06
C GLY A 7 -0.30 6.51 -0.77
N LYS A 8 -0.39 7.84 -0.92
CA LYS A 8 -1.64 8.57 -0.72
C LYS A 8 -2.76 8.09 -1.66
N LYS A 9 -2.41 7.83 -2.93
CA LYS A 9 -3.37 7.30 -3.91
C LYS A 9 -3.89 5.90 -3.55
N PHE A 10 -3.04 5.04 -3.00
CA PHE A 10 -3.47 3.73 -2.50
C PHE A 10 -4.37 3.85 -1.27
N GLN A 11 -4.04 4.74 -0.34
CA GLN A 11 -4.89 5.00 0.82
C GLN A 11 -6.28 5.45 0.37
N ASP A 12 -6.36 6.41 -0.55
CA ASP A 12 -7.64 6.93 -1.03
C ASP A 12 -8.45 5.87 -1.77
N ALA A 13 -7.81 5.06 -2.61
CA ALA A 13 -8.48 3.94 -3.29
C ALA A 13 -8.99 2.88 -2.29
N ARG A 14 -8.24 2.57 -1.24
CA ARG A 14 -8.68 1.63 -0.18
C ARG A 14 -9.89 2.20 0.56
N LEU A 15 -9.82 3.46 0.99
CA LEU A 15 -10.90 4.12 1.73
C LEU A 15 -12.16 4.30 0.88
N ALA A 16 -12.03 4.62 -0.41
CA ALA A 16 -13.16 4.74 -1.34
C ALA A 16 -13.92 3.41 -1.50
N ARG A 17 -13.26 2.27 -1.27
CA ARG A 17 -13.86 0.93 -1.26
C ARG A 17 -14.37 0.51 0.13
N GLY A 18 -14.24 1.36 1.15
CA GLY A 18 -14.65 1.07 2.52
C GLY A 18 -13.82 -0.01 3.22
N LEU A 19 -12.60 -0.30 2.72
CA LEU A 19 -11.76 -1.37 3.24
C LEU A 19 -10.86 -0.90 4.38
N THR A 20 -10.77 -1.69 5.44
CA THR A 20 -9.72 -1.58 6.46
C THR A 20 -8.39 -2.13 5.95
N LEU A 21 -7.29 -1.79 6.64
CA LEU A 21 -5.97 -2.38 6.33
C LEU A 21 -5.97 -3.91 6.55
N ASP A 22 -6.67 -4.41 7.57
CA ASP A 22 -6.77 -5.85 7.84
C ASP A 22 -7.55 -6.60 6.74
N GLU A 23 -8.61 -6.01 6.20
CA GLU A 23 -9.35 -6.60 5.08
C GLU A 23 -8.52 -6.61 3.80
N ALA A 24 -7.86 -5.50 3.47
CA ALA A 24 -6.95 -5.42 2.33
C ALA A 24 -5.79 -6.42 2.48
N ALA A 25 -5.22 -6.54 3.68
CA ALA A 25 -4.19 -7.51 4.00
C ALA A 25 -4.64 -8.96 3.79
N ARG A 26 -5.85 -9.30 4.26
CA ARG A 26 -6.43 -10.64 4.10
C ARG A 26 -6.62 -11.03 2.63
N LEU A 27 -6.99 -10.07 1.79
CA LEU A 27 -7.25 -10.26 0.36
C LEU A 27 -5.96 -10.30 -0.48
N THR A 28 -4.99 -9.46 -0.16
CA THR A 28 -3.71 -9.38 -0.88
C THR A 28 -2.64 -10.33 -0.36
N LYS A 29 -2.82 -10.90 0.84
CA LYS A 29 -1.82 -11.66 1.59
C LYS A 29 -0.58 -10.84 1.97
N ILE A 30 -0.70 -9.52 2.02
CA ILE A 30 0.32 -8.59 2.51
C ILE A 30 0.00 -8.26 3.97
N ARG A 31 1.01 -8.19 4.85
CA ARG A 31 0.76 -7.82 6.26
C ARG A 31 0.19 -6.40 6.37
N PRO A 32 -0.77 -6.12 7.29
CA PRO A 32 -1.36 -4.78 7.44
C PRO A 32 -0.31 -3.67 7.61
N LEU A 33 0.74 -3.94 8.39
CA LEU A 33 1.85 -3.01 8.60
C LEU A 33 2.54 -2.61 7.28
N ARG A 34 2.75 -3.56 6.36
CA ARG A 34 3.38 -3.28 5.06
C ARG A 34 2.48 -2.43 4.17
N LEU A 35 1.17 -2.61 4.25
CA LEU A 35 0.21 -1.76 3.55
C LEU A 35 0.20 -0.34 4.14
N ALA A 36 0.25 -0.21 5.47
CA ALA A 36 0.32 1.09 6.14
C ALA A 36 1.59 1.86 5.77
N GLU A 37 2.75 1.19 5.79
CA GLU A 37 4.03 1.76 5.36
C GLU A 37 3.99 2.22 3.89
N ILE A 38 3.41 1.41 3.00
CA ILE A 38 3.19 1.78 1.59
C ILE A 38 2.31 3.02 1.47
N GLU A 39 1.22 3.12 2.22
CA GLU A 39 0.28 4.25 2.15
C GLU A 39 0.90 5.59 2.59
N VAL A 40 1.96 5.56 3.38
CA VAL A 40 2.72 6.76 3.80
C VAL A 40 4.06 6.90 3.09
N ASP A 41 4.28 6.13 2.03
CA ASP A 41 5.54 6.09 1.24
C ASP A 41 6.79 5.80 2.12
N ASP A 42 6.63 5.09 3.25
CA ASP A 42 7.74 4.68 4.13
C ASP A 42 8.30 3.33 3.69
N PHE A 43 9.41 3.37 2.96
CA PHE A 43 10.14 2.18 2.53
C PHE A 43 11.38 1.88 3.39
N SER A 44 11.58 2.60 4.50
CA SER A 44 12.80 2.49 5.33
C SER A 44 12.97 1.11 5.96
N GLN A 45 11.86 0.43 6.26
CA GLN A 45 11.82 -0.89 6.89
C GLN A 45 11.79 -2.05 5.89
N PHE A 46 11.90 -1.78 4.59
CA PHE A 46 11.91 -2.81 3.56
C PHE A 46 13.34 -3.28 3.32
N PRO A 47 13.59 -4.60 3.20
CA PRO A 47 14.93 -5.12 2.90
C PRO A 47 15.54 -4.56 1.60
N SER A 48 14.70 -4.17 0.64
CA SER A 48 15.10 -3.45 -0.56
C SER A 48 13.90 -2.80 -1.26
N LEU A 49 14.16 -1.83 -2.14
CA LEU A 49 13.11 -1.23 -2.99
C LEU A 49 12.54 -2.23 -4.01
N ALA A 50 13.33 -3.22 -4.44
CA ALA A 50 12.84 -4.29 -5.30
C ALA A 50 11.78 -5.14 -4.58
N TYR A 51 11.97 -5.38 -3.29
CA TYR A 51 10.98 -6.06 -2.44
C TYR A 51 9.70 -5.22 -2.29
N ALA A 52 9.84 -3.92 -2.01
CA ALA A 52 8.69 -3.00 -1.94
C ALA A 52 7.88 -2.97 -3.26
N LYS A 53 8.57 -2.94 -4.41
CA LYS A 53 7.96 -2.92 -5.74
C LYS A 53 6.99 -4.08 -5.97
N GLY A 54 7.30 -5.28 -5.48
CA GLY A 54 6.41 -6.43 -5.58
C GLY A 54 5.07 -6.19 -4.88
N PHE A 55 5.10 -5.63 -3.66
CA PHE A 55 3.88 -5.28 -2.94
C PHE A 55 3.11 -4.12 -3.56
N LEU A 56 3.80 -3.10 -4.08
CA LEU A 56 3.16 -2.01 -4.82
C LEU A 56 2.37 -2.55 -6.03
N GLN A 57 2.91 -3.53 -6.76
CA GLN A 57 2.23 -4.16 -7.88
C GLN A 57 1.02 -5.01 -7.47
N ILE A 58 1.14 -5.81 -6.42
CA ILE A 58 0.03 -6.62 -5.90
C ILE A 58 -1.08 -5.69 -5.41
N TYR A 59 -0.72 -4.69 -4.62
CA TYR A 59 -1.70 -3.82 -3.99
C TYR A 59 -2.40 -2.90 -5.00
N GLY A 60 -1.64 -2.34 -5.95
CA GLY A 60 -2.21 -1.53 -7.02
C GLY A 60 -3.08 -2.30 -8.03
N LYS A 61 -2.86 -3.61 -8.21
CA LYS A 61 -3.78 -4.46 -9.00
C LYS A 61 -5.07 -4.79 -8.23
N PHE A 62 -4.99 -4.83 -6.91
CA PHE A 62 -6.11 -5.14 -6.05
C PHE A 62 -7.04 -3.94 -5.88
N LEU A 63 -6.49 -2.74 -5.65
CA LEU A 63 -7.20 -1.46 -5.49
C LEU A 63 -7.70 -0.87 -6.81
#